data_AF-A0A3D0CBN9-F1
#
_entry.id   AF-A0A3D0CBN9-F1
#
_cell.length_a   1.000
_cell.length_b   1.000
_cell.length_c   1.000
_cell.angle_alpha   90.00
_cell.angle_beta   90.00
_cell.angle_gamma   90.00
#
_symmetry.space_group_name_H-M   'P 1'
#
loop_
_entity.id
_entity.type
_entity.pdbx_description
1 polymer ?
#
loop_
_entity_poly.entity_id
_entity_poly.type
_entity_poly.pdbx_seq_one_letter_code
_entity_poly.pdbx_strand_id
1 'polypeptide(L)'
;MNWIIEIFSDKSEQAKLIAILISAIIAVLVVLLNQWFISRRAKRELLIEKIEELFTASNEYISACRELMDSLKEQGIGQPDKYFDYPQVTVRKLNDSITKMQMICGLYFKSENFVPDEFYIWRMPILNIAHKGIQLEEGEGYIEHENSLLHITDSRKKLDTLCMDLMKKYGH
;
A
#
# COMPACT_ATOMS: atom_id res chain seq x y z
N MET A 1 -53.57 20.57 -12.47
CA MET A 1 -53.43 19.53 -13.50
C MET A 1 -54.25 19.82 -14.76
N ASN A 2 -55.50 20.29 -14.65
CA ASN A 2 -56.34 20.60 -15.83
C ASN A 2 -55.77 21.68 -16.77
N TRP A 3 -55.06 22.68 -16.24
CA TRP A 3 -54.49 23.77 -17.04
C TRP A 3 -53.39 23.35 -18.02
N ILE A 4 -52.57 22.34 -17.67
CA ILE A 4 -51.53 21.79 -18.55
C ILE A 4 -52.18 21.00 -19.69
N ILE A 5 -53.28 20.29 -19.42
CA ILE A 5 -54.00 19.53 -20.44
C ILE A 5 -54.75 20.46 -21.41
N GLU A 6 -55.24 21.60 -20.90
CA GLU A 6 -56.01 22.60 -21.65
C GLU A 6 -55.13 23.45 -22.59
N ILE A 7 -53.91 23.81 -22.18
CA ILE A 7 -52.93 24.48 -23.05
C ILE A 7 -52.41 23.54 -24.15
N PHE A 8 -52.19 22.26 -23.81
CA PHE A 8 -51.68 21.27 -24.76
C PHE A 8 -52.83 20.43 -25.36
N SER A 9 -53.95 21.06 -25.72
CA SER A 9 -55.07 20.37 -26.37
C SER A 9 -54.74 19.95 -27.81
N ASP A 10 -53.81 20.63 -28.47
CA ASP A 10 -53.44 20.35 -29.85
C ASP A 10 -52.34 19.27 -29.91
N LYS A 11 -52.53 18.25 -30.76
CA LYS A 11 -51.63 17.09 -30.86
C LYS A 11 -50.19 17.50 -31.22
N SER A 12 -50.05 18.60 -31.96
CA SER A 12 -48.76 19.19 -32.33
C SER A 12 -47.99 19.74 -31.11
N GLU A 13 -48.68 20.40 -30.19
CA GLU A 13 -48.02 20.96 -28.99
C GLU A 13 -47.67 19.88 -27.97
N GLN A 14 -48.50 18.84 -27.82
CA GLN A 14 -48.18 17.68 -26.99
C GLN A 14 -46.90 16.98 -27.48
N ALA A 15 -46.75 16.82 -28.80
CA ALA A 15 -45.54 16.21 -29.38
C ALA A 15 -44.28 17.04 -29.10
N LYS A 16 -44.37 18.38 -29.16
CA LYS A 16 -43.25 19.28 -28.80
C LYS A 16 -42.88 19.17 -27.32
N LEU A 17 -43.86 19.11 -26.42
CA LEU A 17 -43.62 18.97 -24.99
C LEU A 17 -42.92 17.64 -24.66
N ILE A 18 -43.38 16.54 -25.25
CA ILE A 18 -42.75 15.22 -25.12
C ILE A 18 -41.32 15.26 -25.66
N ALA A 19 -41.09 15.89 -26.82
CA ALA A 19 -39.75 16.03 -27.38
C ALA A 19 -38.80 16.82 -26.47
N ILE A 20 -39.27 17.91 -25.86
CA ILE A 20 -38.50 18.69 -24.88
C ILE A 20 -38.18 17.84 -23.64
N LEU A 21 -39.17 17.09 -23.13
CA LEU A 21 -38.99 16.25 -21.96
C LEU A 21 -37.99 15.12 -22.22
N ILE A 22 -38.09 14.45 -23.38
CA ILE A 22 -37.13 13.43 -23.82
C ILE A 22 -35.74 14.05 -23.97
N SER A 23 -35.63 15.23 -24.59
CA SER A 23 -34.35 15.94 -24.75
C SER A 23 -33.72 16.26 -23.39
N ALA A 24 -34.50 16.75 -22.43
CA ALA A 24 -34.05 17.02 -21.06
C ALA A 24 -33.59 15.75 -20.34
N ILE A 25 -34.33 14.64 -20.46
CA ILE A 25 -33.95 13.35 -19.88
C ILE A 25 -32.63 12.86 -20.49
N ILE A 26 -32.48 12.92 -21.82
CA ILE A 26 -31.25 12.53 -22.50
C ILE A 26 -30.08 13.37 -22.00
N ALA A 27 -30.25 14.70 -21.90
CA ALA A 27 -29.20 15.58 -21.38
C ALA A 27 -28.76 15.19 -19.96
N VAL A 28 -29.71 14.92 -19.06
CA VAL A 28 -29.41 14.46 -17.69
C VAL A 28 -28.70 13.10 -17.70
N LEU A 29 -29.16 12.15 -18.51
CA LEU A 29 -28.53 10.83 -18.63
C LEU A 29 -27.09 10.93 -19.12
N VAL A 30 -26.82 11.77 -20.11
CA VAL A 30 -25.46 12.01 -20.62
C VAL A 30 -24.55 12.55 -19.51
N VAL A 31 -25.03 13.51 -18.71
CA VAL A 31 -24.26 14.07 -17.59
C VAL A 31 -23.98 13.00 -16.52
N LEU A 32 -24.99 12.21 -16.13
CA LEU A 32 -24.84 11.16 -15.12
C LEU A 32 -23.86 10.07 -15.57
N LEU A 33 -23.96 9.63 -16.83
CA LEU A 33 -23.05 8.65 -17.41
C LEU A 33 -21.61 9.20 -17.44
N ASN A 34 -21.43 10.44 -17.88
CA ASN A 34 -20.11 11.07 -17.92
C ASN A 34 -19.50 11.16 -16.51
N GLN A 35 -20.27 11.61 -15.52
CA GLN A 35 -19.80 11.71 -14.14
C GLN A 35 -19.48 10.33 -13.54
N TRP A 36 -20.27 9.31 -13.88
CA TRP A 36 -20.00 7.93 -13.49
C TRP A 36 -18.69 7.40 -14.09
N PHE A 37 -18.46 7.62 -15.39
CA PHE A 37 -17.21 7.24 -16.04
C PHE A 37 -15.99 7.94 -15.43
N ILE A 38 -16.10 9.25 -15.20
CA ILE A 38 -15.03 10.04 -14.55
C ILE A 38 -14.76 9.52 -13.14
N SER A 39 -15.81 9.32 -12.33
CA SER A 39 -15.66 8.83 -10.96
C SER A 39 -15.03 7.43 -10.92
N ARG A 40 -15.45 6.54 -11.82
CA ARG A 40 -14.89 5.19 -11.92
C ARG A 40 -13.41 5.22 -12.31
N ARG A 41 -13.05 6.05 -13.29
CA ARG A 41 -11.66 6.24 -13.71
C ARG A 41 -10.80 6.82 -12.59
N ALA A 42 -11.27 7.87 -11.91
CA ALA A 42 -10.56 8.51 -10.81
C ALA A 42 -10.32 7.54 -9.64
N LYS A 43 -11.31 6.69 -9.31
CA LYS A 43 -11.12 5.64 -8.29
C LYS A 43 -10.05 4.64 -8.70
N ARG A 44 -10.00 4.24 -9.97
CA ARG A 44 -8.98 3.31 -10.47
C ARG A 44 -7.58 3.94 -10.43
N GLU A 45 -7.45 5.18 -10.91
CA GLU A 45 -6.18 5.92 -10.89
C GLU A 45 -5.67 6.08 -9.45
N LEU A 46 -6.54 6.43 -8.51
CA LEU A 46 -6.20 6.51 -7.09
C LEU A 46 -5.70 5.16 -6.53
N LEU A 47 -6.36 4.04 -6.85
CA LEU A 47 -5.91 2.73 -6.37
C LEU A 47 -4.55 2.34 -6.94
N ILE A 48 -4.28 2.64 -8.22
CA ILE A 48 -2.99 2.39 -8.86
C ILE A 48 -1.89 3.22 -8.16
N GLU A 49 -2.13 4.51 -7.96
CA GLU A 49 -1.20 5.40 -7.24
C GLU A 49 -0.88 4.85 -5.84
N LYS A 50 -1.88 4.34 -5.11
CA LYS A 50 -1.64 3.74 -3.79
C LYS A 50 -0.87 2.42 -3.83
N ILE A 51 -0.98 1.64 -4.91
CA ILE A 51 -0.12 0.46 -5.11
C ILE A 51 1.33 0.89 -5.38
N GLU A 52 1.55 1.94 -6.15
CA GLU A 52 2.90 2.48 -6.43
C GLU A 52 3.54 3.07 -5.16
N GLU A 53 2.77 3.77 -4.33
CA GLU A 53 3.21 4.24 -3.02
C GLU A 53 3.54 3.07 -2.07
N LEU A 54 2.75 1.99 -2.09
CA LEU A 54 3.00 0.78 -1.31
C LEU A 54 4.29 0.09 -1.74
N PHE A 55 4.53 -0.01 -3.05
CA PHE A 55 5.76 -0.57 -3.61
C PHE A 55 6.99 0.28 -3.23
N THR A 56 6.85 1.60 -3.26
CA THR A 56 7.91 2.51 -2.81
C THR A 56 8.23 2.32 -1.33
N ALA A 57 7.21 2.29 -0.47
CA ALA A 57 7.37 2.04 0.97
C ALA A 57 7.99 0.65 1.25
N SER A 58 7.65 -0.36 0.45
CA SER A 58 8.24 -1.70 0.54
C SER A 58 9.74 -1.68 0.21
N ASN A 59 10.15 -0.93 -0.81
CA ASN A 59 11.57 -0.78 -1.15
C ASN A 59 12.34 0.00 -0.09
N GLU A 60 11.75 1.06 0.48
CA GLU A 60 12.33 1.81 1.60
C GLU A 60 12.56 0.90 2.82
N TYR A 61 11.59 0.04 3.13
CA TYR A 61 11.72 -0.96 4.19
C TYR A 61 12.91 -1.92 3.94
N ILE A 62 13.00 -2.50 2.74
CA ILE A 62 14.10 -3.42 2.40
C ILE A 62 15.46 -2.71 2.42
N SER A 63 15.51 -1.45 1.96
CA SER A 63 16.71 -0.62 2.03
C SER A 63 17.14 -0.40 3.49
N ALA A 64 16.20 -0.02 4.37
CA ALA A 64 16.49 0.18 5.79
C ALA A 64 16.97 -1.10 6.47
N CYS A 65 16.39 -2.27 6.13
CA CYS A 65 16.87 -3.55 6.65
C CYS A 65 18.32 -3.84 6.24
N ARG A 66 18.66 -3.57 4.97
CA ARG A 66 20.04 -3.76 4.47
C ARG A 66 21.02 -2.78 5.11
N GLU A 67 20.64 -1.51 5.23
CA GLU A 67 21.42 -0.50 5.95
C GLU A 67 21.73 -0.94 7.39
N LEU A 68 20.75 -1.52 8.10
CA LEU A 68 20.96 -2.07 9.44
C LEU A 68 21.95 -3.25 9.43
N MET A 69 21.82 -4.17 8.47
CA MET A 69 22.72 -5.32 8.33
C MET A 69 24.15 -4.90 7.94
N ASP A 70 24.31 -3.87 7.14
CA ASP A 70 25.63 -3.36 6.74
C ASP A 70 26.28 -2.58 7.89
N SER A 71 25.50 -1.76 8.61
CA SER A 71 25.97 -1.11 9.85
C SER A 71 26.43 -2.13 10.89
N LEU A 72 25.76 -3.27 10.96
CA LEU A 72 26.14 -4.39 11.83
C LEU A 72 27.52 -4.95 11.49
N LYS A 73 27.80 -5.13 10.19
CA LYS A 73 29.10 -5.62 9.71
C LYS A 73 30.21 -4.61 9.98
N GLU A 74 29.94 -3.32 9.75
CA GLU A 74 30.91 -2.23 9.98
C GLU A 74 31.33 -2.13 11.46
N GLN A 75 30.41 -2.41 12.39
CA GLN A 75 30.69 -2.39 13.82
C GLN A 75 31.45 -3.63 14.32
N GLY A 76 31.69 -4.63 13.47
CA GLY A 76 32.61 -5.74 13.75
C GLY A 76 32.09 -6.73 14.79
N ILE A 77 30.88 -7.26 14.59
CA ILE A 77 30.35 -8.35 15.42
C ILE A 77 31.26 -9.57 15.35
N GLY A 78 31.68 -10.03 16.53
CA GLY A 78 32.73 -11.03 16.74
C GLY A 78 33.67 -10.69 17.90
N GLN A 79 33.58 -9.47 18.45
CA GLN A 79 34.28 -9.10 19.68
C GLN A 79 33.34 -9.27 20.89
N PRO A 80 33.72 -10.07 21.90
CA PRO A 80 33.00 -10.09 23.17
C PRO A 80 33.03 -8.67 23.76
N ASP A 81 31.90 -8.21 24.29
CA ASP A 81 31.68 -6.92 24.97
C ASP A 81 31.31 -5.69 24.11
N LYS A 82 31.07 -5.83 22.80
CA LYS A 82 30.52 -4.72 21.99
C LYS A 82 29.01 -4.87 21.76
N TYR A 83 28.26 -3.92 22.33
CA TYR A 83 26.84 -3.74 22.03
C TYR A 83 26.66 -3.07 20.67
N PHE A 84 25.72 -3.57 19.88
CA PHE A 84 25.31 -2.88 18.67
C PHE A 84 24.30 -1.79 19.02
N ASP A 85 24.71 -0.53 18.85
CA ASP A 85 23.76 0.58 18.88
C ASP A 85 23.14 0.72 17.50
N TYR A 86 21.81 0.66 17.47
CA TYR A 86 21.07 0.81 16.24
C TYR A 86 21.23 2.25 15.73
N PRO A 87 21.55 2.44 14.44
CA PRO A 87 21.37 3.73 13.80
C PRO A 87 19.90 4.17 13.91
N GLN A 88 19.62 5.07 14.85
CA GLN A 88 18.24 5.47 15.19
C GLN A 88 17.49 6.04 13.98
N VAL A 89 18.22 6.69 13.07
CA VAL A 89 17.70 7.20 11.81
C VAL A 89 17.17 6.05 10.93
N THR A 90 17.93 4.96 10.81
CA THR A 90 17.54 3.81 9.98
C THR A 90 16.39 3.02 10.62
N VAL A 91 16.37 2.88 11.95
CA VAL A 91 15.24 2.27 12.66
C VAL A 91 13.94 3.07 12.47
N ARG A 92 14.03 4.41 12.52
CA ARG A 92 12.87 5.27 12.24
C ARG A 92 12.37 5.08 10.81
N LYS A 93 13.26 5.11 9.81
CA LYS A 93 12.89 4.83 8.41
C LYS A 93 12.16 3.49 8.27
N LEU A 94 12.68 2.44 8.90
CA LEU A 94 12.06 1.11 8.88
C LEU A 94 10.63 1.14 9.46
N ASN A 95 10.44 1.75 10.63
CA ASN A 95 9.14 1.85 11.27
C ASN A 95 8.16 2.74 10.48
N ASP A 96 8.64 3.83 9.90
CA ASP A 96 7.85 4.73 9.07
C ASP A 96 7.37 4.03 7.81
N SER A 97 8.23 3.23 7.15
CA SER A 97 7.86 2.41 6.00
C SER A 97 6.81 1.36 6.37
N ILE A 98 6.96 0.65 7.50
CA ILE A 98 5.96 -0.32 7.98
C ILE A 98 4.61 0.36 8.23
N THR A 99 4.63 1.51 8.91
CA THR A 99 3.41 2.29 9.21
C THR A 99 2.74 2.76 7.92
N LYS A 100 3.52 3.26 6.95
CA LYS A 100 3.00 3.68 5.65
C LYS A 100 2.36 2.51 4.90
N MET A 101 3.01 1.34 4.86
CA MET A 101 2.44 0.13 4.27
C MET A 101 1.13 -0.28 4.98
N GLN A 102 1.11 -0.26 6.31
CA GLN A 102 -0.08 -0.58 7.11
C GLN A 102 -1.24 0.37 6.80
N MET A 103 -0.98 1.66 6.72
CA MET A 103 -2.00 2.68 6.44
C MET A 103 -2.55 2.54 5.02
N ILE A 104 -1.69 2.33 4.03
CA ILE A 104 -2.12 2.16 2.63
C ILE A 104 -3.00 0.90 2.51
N CYS A 105 -2.54 -0.22 3.05
CA CYS A 105 -3.33 -1.45 3.08
C CYS A 105 -4.65 -1.19 3.83
N GLY A 106 -4.61 -0.74 5.08
CA GLY A 106 -5.82 -0.55 5.89
C GLY A 106 -6.88 0.37 5.28
N LEU A 107 -6.47 1.45 4.59
CA LEU A 107 -7.39 2.43 4.02
C LEU A 107 -7.90 2.06 2.62
N TYR A 108 -7.04 1.51 1.76
CA TYR A 108 -7.35 1.32 0.34
C TYR A 108 -7.57 -0.14 -0.06
N PHE A 109 -7.03 -1.10 0.71
CA PHE A 109 -7.03 -2.51 0.36
C PHE A 109 -7.44 -3.37 1.56
N LYS A 110 -8.68 -3.89 1.57
CA LYS A 110 -9.19 -4.78 2.63
C LYS A 110 -8.08 -5.68 3.20
N SER A 111 -7.74 -5.45 4.47
CA SER A 111 -6.44 -5.70 5.11
C SER A 111 -6.06 -7.17 5.32
N GLU A 112 -6.56 -8.09 4.51
CA GLU A 112 -6.47 -9.54 4.76
C GLU A 112 -5.06 -10.11 4.53
N ASN A 113 -4.19 -9.39 3.81
CA ASN A 113 -2.89 -9.91 3.36
C ASN A 113 -1.66 -9.15 3.88
N PHE A 114 -1.83 -8.11 4.70
CA PHE A 114 -0.69 -7.37 5.26
C PHE A 114 -0.70 -7.43 6.79
N VAL A 115 0.33 -8.08 7.36
CA VAL A 115 0.52 -8.25 8.79
C VAL A 115 1.79 -7.48 9.21
N PRO A 116 1.66 -6.27 9.78
CA PRO A 116 2.82 -5.44 10.14
C PRO A 116 3.81 -6.12 11.09
N ASP A 117 3.30 -6.98 11.98
CA ASP A 117 4.08 -7.70 12.99
C ASP A 117 5.19 -8.60 12.39
N GLU A 118 5.03 -9.01 11.14
CA GLU A 118 6.01 -9.81 10.43
C GLU A 118 7.24 -9.01 9.98
N PHE A 119 7.18 -7.68 9.97
CA PHE A 119 8.21 -6.84 9.34
C PHE A 119 9.10 -6.08 10.33
N TYR A 120 8.73 -6.02 11.61
CA TYR A 120 9.50 -5.25 12.59
C TYR A 120 10.88 -5.82 12.89
N ILE A 121 11.74 -4.97 13.45
CA ILE A 121 13.15 -5.26 13.72
C ILE A 121 13.39 -6.51 14.57
N TRP A 122 12.48 -6.87 15.49
CA TRP A 122 12.61 -8.07 16.32
C TRP A 122 12.48 -9.38 15.53
N ARG A 123 11.97 -9.32 14.29
CA ARG A 123 11.95 -10.45 13.35
C ARG A 123 13.31 -10.70 12.69
N MET A 124 14.28 -9.79 12.89
CA MET A 124 15.68 -9.99 12.48
C MET A 124 16.52 -10.43 13.71
N PRO A 125 16.76 -11.73 13.89
CA PRO A 125 17.34 -12.26 15.12
C PRO A 125 18.74 -11.72 15.41
N ILE A 126 19.60 -11.53 14.39
CA ILE A 126 20.96 -11.03 14.61
C ILE A 126 20.97 -9.61 15.20
N LEU A 127 20.03 -8.77 14.78
CA LEU A 127 19.88 -7.41 15.28
C LEU A 127 19.46 -7.44 16.75
N ASN A 128 18.46 -8.26 17.08
CA ASN A 128 17.97 -8.43 18.45
C ASN A 128 19.07 -8.94 19.40
N ILE A 129 19.87 -9.90 18.96
CA ILE A 129 21.00 -10.45 19.72
C ILE A 129 22.08 -9.37 19.93
N ALA A 130 22.47 -8.69 18.85
CA ALA A 130 23.49 -7.67 18.88
C ALA A 130 23.13 -6.47 19.77
N HIS A 131 21.85 -6.07 19.76
CA HIS A 131 21.34 -5.01 20.61
C HIS A 131 21.30 -5.38 22.09
N LYS A 132 20.96 -6.63 22.40
CA LYS A 132 20.91 -7.14 23.78
C LYS A 132 22.29 -7.51 24.33
N GLY A 133 23.34 -7.48 23.50
CA GLY A 133 24.69 -7.90 23.90
C GLY A 133 24.78 -9.36 24.31
N ILE A 134 23.95 -10.23 23.71
CA ILE A 134 23.95 -11.66 24.03
C ILE A 134 25.23 -12.28 23.47
N GLN A 135 26.02 -12.92 24.34
CA GLN A 135 27.15 -13.73 23.90
C GLN A 135 26.63 -15.00 23.21
N LEU A 136 27.12 -15.23 22.00
CA LEU A 136 26.79 -16.39 21.18
C LEU A 136 27.96 -17.36 21.16
N GLU A 137 27.67 -18.66 21.04
CA GLU A 137 28.69 -19.66 20.81
C GLU A 137 29.33 -19.50 19.42
N GLU A 138 30.51 -20.09 19.24
CA GLU A 138 31.26 -20.01 17.99
C GLU A 138 30.44 -20.60 16.82
N GLY A 139 30.06 -19.76 15.86
CA GLY A 139 29.24 -20.13 14.70
C GLY A 139 27.75 -19.79 14.80
N GLU A 140 27.18 -19.61 16.00
CA GLU A 140 25.76 -19.23 16.16
C GLU A 140 25.47 -17.83 15.58
N GLY A 141 26.43 -16.89 15.72
CA GLY A 141 26.30 -15.55 15.13
C GLY A 141 26.21 -15.56 13.61
N TYR A 142 26.84 -16.53 12.95
CA TYR A 142 26.74 -16.69 11.50
C TYR A 142 25.35 -17.19 11.10
N ILE A 143 24.83 -18.19 11.83
CA ILE A 143 23.49 -18.75 11.60
C ILE A 143 22.42 -17.67 11.75
N GLU A 144 22.48 -16.85 12.80
CA GLU A 144 21.47 -15.81 13.03
C GLU A 144 21.57 -14.65 12.03
N HIS A 145 22.78 -14.36 11.56
CA HIS A 145 22.99 -13.42 10.46
C HIS A 145 22.35 -13.95 9.16
N GLU A 146 22.54 -15.22 8.81
CA GLU A 146 21.88 -15.83 7.66
C GLU A 146 20.35 -15.85 7.81
N ASN A 147 19.82 -16.20 8.99
CA ASN A 147 18.38 -16.15 9.27
C ASN A 147 17.80 -14.74 9.02
N SER A 148 18.54 -13.71 9.40
CA SER A 148 18.13 -12.32 9.19
C SER A 148 18.16 -11.92 7.71
N LEU A 149 19.10 -12.44 6.92
CA LEU A 149 19.13 -12.25 5.47
C LEU A 149 17.99 -13.00 4.76
N LEU A 150 17.67 -14.20 5.22
CA LEU A 150 16.52 -14.98 4.74
C LEU A 150 15.22 -14.22 5.02
N HIS A 151 15.06 -13.67 6.22
CA HIS A 151 13.92 -12.82 6.58
C HIS A 151 13.74 -11.64 5.63
N ILE A 152 14.83 -10.90 5.31
CA ILE A 152 14.78 -9.79 4.35
C ILE A 152 14.34 -10.28 2.96
N THR A 153 14.88 -11.42 2.53
CA THR A 153 14.58 -12.00 1.22
C THR A 153 13.12 -12.45 1.11
N ASP A 154 12.60 -13.09 2.14
CA ASP A 154 11.21 -13.56 2.18
C ASP A 154 10.24 -12.40 2.36
N SER A 155 10.57 -11.41 3.17
CA SER A 155 9.81 -10.16 3.28
C SER A 155 9.68 -9.47 1.94
N ARG A 156 10.77 -9.38 1.17
CA ARG A 156 10.74 -8.82 -0.18
C ARG A 156 9.78 -9.57 -1.10
N LYS A 157 9.88 -10.91 -1.14
CA LYS A 157 8.98 -11.74 -1.96
C LYS A 157 7.51 -11.55 -1.58
N LYS A 158 7.20 -11.51 -0.28
CA LYS A 158 5.84 -11.27 0.22
C LYS A 158 5.31 -9.91 -0.23
N LEU A 159 6.09 -8.84 -0.08
CA LEU A 159 5.70 -7.48 -0.46
C LEU A 159 5.54 -7.33 -1.98
N ASP A 160 6.44 -7.93 -2.77
CA ASP A 160 6.34 -7.94 -4.24
C ASP A 160 5.08 -8.68 -4.69
N THR A 161 4.80 -9.84 -4.10
CA THR A 161 3.59 -10.63 -4.39
C THR A 161 2.33 -9.85 -4.04
N LEU A 162 2.30 -9.22 -2.87
CA LEU A 162 1.18 -8.36 -2.44
C LEU A 162 0.93 -7.24 -3.46
N CYS A 163 1.97 -6.51 -3.87
CA CYS A 163 1.83 -5.43 -4.84
C CYS A 163 1.34 -5.95 -6.21
N MET A 164 1.88 -7.08 -6.68
CA MET A 164 1.45 -7.69 -7.94
C MET A 164 -0.01 -8.14 -7.92
N ASP A 165 -0.45 -8.76 -6.82
CA ASP A 165 -1.83 -9.24 -6.69
C ASP A 165 -2.82 -8.07 -6.60
N LEU A 166 -2.46 -6.99 -5.89
CA LEU A 166 -3.23 -5.76 -5.87
C LEU A 166 -3.29 -5.12 -7.27
N MET A 167 -2.18 -5.08 -8.00
CA MET A 167 -2.14 -4.52 -9.35
C MET A 167 -2.99 -5.34 -10.33
N LYS A 168 -2.95 -6.67 -10.28
CA LYS A 168 -3.83 -7.54 -11.09
C LYS A 168 -5.31 -7.30 -10.77
N LYS A 169 -5.63 -7.06 -9.49
CA LYS A 169 -7.01 -6.89 -9.03
C LYS A 169 -7.60 -5.51 -9.34
N TYR A 170 -6.79 -4.46 -9.27
CA TYR A 170 -7.26 -3.06 -9.34
C TYR A 170 -6.69 -2.26 -10.53
N GLY A 171 -5.70 -2.78 -11.24
CA GLY A 171 -5.05 -2.10 -12.37
C GLY A 171 -5.81 -2.14 -13.69
N HIS A 172 -6.82 -3.01 -13.84
CA HIS A 172 -7.63 -3.17 -15.06
C HIS A 172 -8.99 -2.46 -14.95
#